data_AF-A0A1P8XFM3-F1
#
_entry.id   AF-A0A1P8XFM3-F1
#
_cell.length_a   1.000
_cell.length_b   1.000
_cell.length_c   1.000
_cell.angle_alpha   90.00
_cell.angle_beta   90.00
_cell.angle_gamma   90.00
#
_symmetry.space_group_name_H-M   'P 1'
#
loop_
_entity.id
_entity.type
_entity.pdbx_description
1 polymer ?
#
loop_
_entity_poly.entity_id
_entity_poly.type
_entity_poly.pdbx_seq_one_letter_code
_entity_poly.pdbx_strand_id
1 'polypeptide(L)'
;MPEDLDAAAMGSGLLPAFQPIVTLPNQTVIGYEALARWPLLSGMSPARVFERAEQMGVLEDLDRLCVQGAASGALKGNSSPGMMLFINSEPTAAHVPGSGTTGALGRAASKFTIVFELTERRLLAKPHTLLRKVNALRADGFLIALDDVGAEPESLALLDVISPEIIKLDLRLIQRQPDRVQARALTAILAHHERAGTVIVAEGIETEEHFEQSLAYGATLGQGYWFGRPGELATEPQTWSCPPIPTTSSLPRGGSIFELIADKLPVRTVRKPTLVAFSRHLERLATAADTPPIVLTTVQHAGYFFGVTEQMYRELGQRSPLVAVFGTGLAPNPLPACGEYMSNPATRSAASGRF
;
A
#
# COMPACT_ATOMS: atom_id res chain seq x y z
N MET A 1 -10.21 -29.24 20.69
CA MET A 1 -9.24 -30.34 20.91
C MET A 1 -8.29 -30.42 19.71
N PRO A 2 -7.14 -31.11 19.77
CA PRO A 2 -6.25 -31.29 18.61
C PRO A 2 -6.97 -31.82 17.35
N GLU A 3 -8.00 -32.68 17.53
CA GLU A 3 -8.81 -33.24 16.43
C GLU A 3 -9.57 -32.17 15.61
N ASP A 4 -10.03 -31.10 16.25
CA ASP A 4 -10.74 -30.01 15.55
C ASP A 4 -9.80 -29.18 14.67
N LEU A 5 -8.54 -29.04 15.09
CA LEU A 5 -7.51 -28.29 14.35
C LEU A 5 -7.01 -29.10 13.15
N ASP A 6 -6.88 -30.42 13.29
CA ASP A 6 -6.50 -31.31 12.18
C ASP A 6 -7.61 -31.33 11.12
N ALA A 7 -8.87 -31.42 11.53
CA ALA A 7 -10.02 -31.32 10.62
C ALA A 7 -10.06 -29.96 9.90
N ALA A 8 -9.81 -28.86 10.62
CA ALA A 8 -9.74 -27.51 10.05
C ALA A 8 -8.58 -27.37 9.05
N ALA A 9 -7.41 -27.95 9.35
CA ALA A 9 -6.24 -27.97 8.47
C ALA A 9 -6.51 -28.74 7.17
N MET A 10 -7.40 -29.74 7.22
CA MET A 10 -7.92 -30.43 6.03
C MET A 10 -9.08 -29.69 5.35
N GLY A 11 -9.43 -28.48 5.80
CA GLY A 11 -10.45 -27.60 5.22
C GLY A 11 -11.87 -27.75 5.79
N SER A 12 -12.07 -28.58 6.82
CA SER A 12 -13.40 -28.73 7.43
C SER A 12 -13.85 -27.44 8.11
N GLY A 13 -15.07 -26.99 7.82
CA GLY A 13 -15.64 -25.77 8.41
C GLY A 13 -15.09 -24.46 7.84
N LEU A 14 -14.29 -24.51 6.78
CA LEU A 14 -13.76 -23.35 6.08
C LEU A 14 -14.90 -22.56 5.39
N LEU A 15 -14.97 -21.26 5.67
CA LEU A 15 -15.85 -20.31 5.01
C LEU A 15 -15.09 -19.02 4.64
N PRO A 16 -15.34 -18.43 3.46
CA PRO A 16 -14.78 -17.13 3.11
C PRO A 16 -15.56 -16.00 3.80
N ALA A 17 -14.84 -14.99 4.28
CA ALA A 17 -15.39 -13.68 4.62
C ALA A 17 -14.77 -12.64 3.69
N PHE A 18 -15.54 -11.65 3.27
CA PHE A 18 -15.14 -10.65 2.29
C PHE A 18 -14.97 -9.29 2.96
N GLN A 19 -13.81 -8.67 2.80
CA GLN A 19 -13.56 -7.32 3.31
C GLN A 19 -13.48 -6.33 2.14
N PRO A 20 -14.23 -5.21 2.17
CA PRO A 20 -14.25 -4.25 1.06
C PRO A 20 -12.90 -3.61 0.80
N ILE A 21 -12.54 -3.49 -0.47
CA ILE A 21 -11.43 -2.65 -0.95
C ILE A 21 -12.06 -1.47 -1.70
N VAL A 22 -11.64 -0.26 -1.32
CA VAL A 22 -12.21 0.99 -1.83
C VAL A 22 -11.19 1.83 -2.57
N THR A 23 -11.64 2.64 -3.53
CA THR A 23 -10.81 3.70 -4.11
C THR A 23 -10.60 4.83 -3.11
N LEU A 24 -9.43 5.45 -3.13
CA LEU A 24 -9.12 6.67 -2.40
C LEU A 24 -8.94 7.84 -3.39
N PRO A 25 -9.43 9.05 -3.07
CA PRO A 25 -10.12 9.44 -1.82
C PRO A 25 -11.63 9.16 -1.82
N ASN A 26 -12.20 8.64 -2.91
CA ASN A 26 -13.66 8.61 -3.14
C ASN A 26 -14.43 7.58 -2.29
N GLN A 27 -13.74 6.66 -1.62
CA GLN A 27 -14.29 5.60 -0.76
C GLN A 27 -15.31 4.68 -1.48
N THR A 28 -15.18 4.53 -2.79
CA THR A 28 -16.03 3.66 -3.61
C THR A 28 -15.52 2.22 -3.56
N VAL A 29 -16.38 1.27 -3.18
CA VAL A 29 -16.04 -0.17 -3.19
C VAL A 29 -15.82 -0.63 -4.63
N ILE A 30 -14.67 -1.25 -4.91
CA ILE A 30 -14.30 -1.76 -6.24
C ILE A 30 -14.03 -3.26 -6.25
N GLY A 31 -13.99 -3.86 -5.07
CA GLY A 31 -13.67 -5.26 -4.90
C GLY A 31 -13.59 -5.65 -3.45
N TYR A 32 -13.15 -6.88 -3.25
CA TYR A 32 -13.11 -7.49 -1.94
C TYR A 32 -11.88 -8.37 -1.80
N GLU A 33 -11.32 -8.40 -0.59
CA GLU A 33 -10.40 -9.45 -0.18
C GLU A 33 -11.16 -10.60 0.45
N ALA A 34 -10.88 -11.81 -0.02
CA ALA A 34 -11.42 -13.04 0.54
C ALA A 34 -10.50 -13.58 1.63
N LEU A 35 -11.04 -13.67 2.83
CA LEU A 35 -10.35 -14.04 4.05
C LEU A 35 -10.89 -15.37 4.57
N ALA A 36 -10.02 -16.37 4.70
CA ALA A 36 -10.38 -17.69 5.23
C ALA A 36 -10.80 -17.59 6.72
N ARG A 37 -11.94 -18.20 7.07
CA ARG A 37 -12.48 -18.24 8.44
C ARG A 37 -12.99 -19.62 8.80
N TRP A 38 -12.93 -19.92 10.10
CA TRP A 38 -13.53 -21.11 10.71
C TRP A 38 -14.48 -20.67 11.83
N PRO A 39 -15.69 -20.18 11.50
CA PRO A 39 -16.57 -19.54 12.50
C PRO A 39 -17.05 -20.50 13.59
N LEU A 40 -17.06 -21.81 13.32
CA LEU A 40 -17.42 -22.84 14.30
C LEU A 40 -16.29 -23.12 15.32
N LEU A 41 -15.07 -22.62 15.06
CA LEU A 41 -13.91 -22.78 15.93
C LEU A 41 -13.58 -21.46 16.62
N SER A 42 -14.29 -21.20 17.72
CA SER A 42 -14.13 -19.97 18.50
C SER A 42 -12.68 -19.77 18.99
N GLY A 43 -12.14 -18.57 18.78
CA GLY A 43 -10.79 -18.22 19.23
C GLY A 43 -9.64 -18.83 18.43
N MET A 44 -9.91 -19.51 17.31
CA MET A 44 -8.87 -20.03 16.42
C MET A 44 -8.50 -18.99 15.36
N SER A 45 -7.23 -18.56 15.34
CA SER A 45 -6.75 -17.69 14.26
C SER A 45 -6.47 -18.52 12.99
N PRO A 46 -6.71 -17.96 11.79
CA PRO A 46 -6.32 -18.61 10.54
C PRO A 46 -4.85 -19.05 10.53
N ALA A 47 -3.95 -18.22 11.06
CA ALA A 47 -2.53 -18.54 11.19
C ALA A 47 -2.27 -19.91 11.86
N ARG A 48 -2.99 -20.24 12.94
CA ARG A 48 -2.83 -21.53 13.63
C ARG A 48 -3.28 -22.73 12.78
N VAL A 49 -4.29 -22.54 11.93
CA VAL A 49 -4.76 -23.60 11.02
C VAL A 49 -3.73 -23.85 9.92
N PHE A 50 -3.17 -22.79 9.34
CA PHE A 50 -2.14 -22.88 8.31
C PHE A 50 -0.83 -23.46 8.86
N GLU A 51 -0.40 -23.07 10.07
CA GLU A 51 0.72 -23.69 10.77
C GLU A 51 0.49 -25.19 10.97
N ARG A 52 -0.73 -25.59 11.36
CA ARG A 52 -1.05 -27.01 11.52
C ARG A 52 -1.05 -27.76 10.19
N ALA A 53 -1.60 -27.16 9.14
CA ALA A 53 -1.60 -27.74 7.80
C ALA A 53 -0.18 -27.96 7.27
N GLU A 54 0.75 -27.04 7.57
CA GLU A 54 2.17 -27.21 7.25
C GLU A 54 2.80 -28.39 8.00
N GLN A 55 2.56 -28.49 9.31
CA GLN A 55 3.05 -29.62 10.13
C GLN A 55 2.52 -30.98 9.66
N MET A 56 1.29 -31.00 9.13
CA MET A 56 0.64 -32.20 8.61
C MET A 56 0.99 -32.48 7.13
N GLY A 57 1.68 -31.57 6.45
CA GLY A 57 1.98 -31.70 5.01
C GLY A 57 0.78 -31.51 4.09
N VAL A 58 -0.31 -30.90 4.56
CA VAL A 58 -1.56 -30.66 3.79
C VAL A 58 -1.80 -29.18 3.47
N LEU A 59 -0.79 -28.32 3.67
CA LEU A 59 -0.85 -26.88 3.40
C LEU A 59 -1.31 -26.57 1.97
N GLU A 60 -0.83 -27.34 0.99
CA GLU A 60 -1.20 -27.18 -0.42
C GLU A 60 -2.68 -27.47 -0.68
N ASP A 61 -3.22 -28.53 -0.08
CA ASP A 61 -4.64 -28.84 -0.19
C ASP A 61 -5.52 -27.77 0.46
N LEU A 62 -5.08 -27.24 1.61
CA LEU A 62 -5.76 -26.15 2.30
C LEU A 62 -5.76 -24.86 1.47
N ASP A 63 -4.61 -24.47 0.90
CA ASP A 63 -4.48 -23.29 0.02
C ASP A 63 -5.47 -23.39 -1.16
N ARG A 64 -5.51 -24.56 -1.83
CA ARG A 64 -6.45 -24.83 -2.92
C ARG A 64 -7.92 -24.71 -2.48
N LEU A 65 -8.27 -25.23 -1.31
CA LEU A 65 -9.63 -25.12 -0.75
C LEU A 65 -10.00 -23.66 -0.43
N CYS A 66 -9.07 -22.87 0.09
CA CYS A 66 -9.24 -21.43 0.32
C CYS A 66 -9.52 -20.68 -0.98
N VAL A 67 -8.72 -20.92 -2.02
CA VAL A 67 -8.91 -20.31 -3.35
C VAL A 67 -10.27 -20.69 -3.96
N GLN A 68 -10.63 -21.97 -3.90
CA GLN A 68 -11.93 -22.43 -4.40
C GLN A 68 -13.11 -21.88 -3.59
N GLY A 69 -12.96 -21.78 -2.26
CA GLY A 69 -13.94 -21.21 -1.35
C GLY A 69 -14.17 -19.73 -1.61
N ALA A 70 -13.09 -18.95 -1.75
CA ALA A 70 -13.12 -17.54 -2.12
C ALA A 70 -13.87 -17.31 -3.44
N ALA A 71 -13.46 -18.02 -4.51
CA ALA A 71 -14.09 -17.92 -5.82
C ALA A 71 -15.58 -18.32 -5.78
N SER A 72 -15.90 -19.43 -5.11
CA SER A 72 -17.29 -19.91 -4.99
C SER A 72 -18.17 -18.96 -4.17
N GLY A 73 -17.65 -18.40 -3.09
CA GLY A 73 -18.35 -17.43 -2.25
C GLY A 73 -18.64 -16.14 -3.02
N ALA A 74 -17.64 -15.62 -3.76
CA ALA A 74 -17.79 -14.42 -4.57
C ALA A 74 -18.83 -14.60 -5.69
N LEU A 75 -18.84 -15.76 -6.36
CA LEU A 75 -19.82 -16.08 -7.40
C LEU A 75 -21.26 -16.16 -6.88
N LYS A 76 -21.46 -16.52 -5.60
CA LYS A 76 -22.78 -16.65 -4.97
C LYS A 76 -23.28 -15.36 -4.31
N GLY A 77 -22.37 -14.49 -3.90
CA GLY A 77 -22.70 -13.24 -3.21
C GLY A 77 -23.07 -12.09 -4.16
N ASN A 78 -23.32 -10.91 -3.58
CA ASN A 78 -23.63 -9.70 -4.32
C ASN A 78 -22.39 -9.15 -5.04
N SER A 79 -22.11 -9.68 -6.24
CA SER A 79 -20.91 -9.40 -7.03
C SER A 79 -21.23 -8.91 -8.43
N SER A 80 -20.46 -7.93 -8.90
CA SER A 80 -20.63 -7.33 -10.23
C SER A 80 -19.50 -7.73 -11.18
N PRO A 81 -19.78 -7.87 -12.49
CA PRO A 81 -18.75 -8.12 -13.48
C PRO A 81 -17.63 -7.07 -13.42
N GLY A 82 -16.39 -7.53 -13.52
CA GLY A 82 -15.19 -6.69 -13.47
C GLY A 82 -14.82 -6.17 -12.07
N MET A 83 -15.49 -6.60 -11.00
CA MET A 83 -15.02 -6.33 -9.64
C MET A 83 -13.65 -6.99 -9.40
N MET A 84 -12.87 -6.41 -8.49
CA MET A 84 -11.64 -7.05 -8.05
C MET A 84 -11.92 -8.08 -6.95
N LEU A 85 -11.29 -9.25 -7.06
CA LEU A 85 -11.32 -10.28 -6.03
C LEU A 85 -9.89 -10.62 -5.64
N PHE A 86 -9.51 -10.22 -4.43
CA PHE A 86 -8.20 -10.52 -3.87
C PHE A 86 -8.26 -11.83 -3.10
N ILE A 87 -7.31 -12.72 -3.37
CA ILE A 87 -7.26 -14.07 -2.82
C ILE A 87 -5.84 -14.34 -2.32
N ASN A 88 -5.72 -14.57 -1.02
CA ASN A 88 -4.48 -15.02 -0.39
C ASN A 88 -4.01 -16.35 -0.98
N SER A 89 -2.71 -16.47 -1.26
CA SER A 89 -2.13 -17.73 -1.73
C SER A 89 -0.73 -18.00 -1.20
N GLU A 90 -0.54 -19.22 -0.69
CA GLU A 90 0.73 -19.67 -0.15
C GLU A 90 1.76 -19.97 -1.25
N PRO A 91 3.07 -19.70 -1.10
CA PRO A 91 4.09 -19.99 -2.11
C PRO A 91 4.48 -21.49 -2.13
N THR A 92 3.50 -22.37 -2.26
CA THR A 92 3.66 -23.82 -2.40
C THR A 92 3.96 -24.22 -3.85
N ALA A 93 4.42 -25.46 -4.06
CA ALA A 93 4.80 -25.98 -5.38
C ALA A 93 3.60 -26.25 -6.30
N ALA A 94 2.38 -26.15 -5.76
CA ALA A 94 1.12 -26.37 -6.44
C ALA A 94 0.94 -25.40 -7.60
N HIS A 95 0.66 -25.94 -8.78
CA HIS A 95 0.07 -25.16 -9.86
C HIS A 95 -1.36 -24.80 -9.45
N VAL A 96 -1.63 -23.53 -9.21
CA VAL A 96 -3.00 -23.04 -9.16
C VAL A 96 -3.54 -23.21 -10.59
N PRO A 97 -4.56 -24.05 -10.82
CA PRO A 97 -5.02 -24.30 -12.17
C PRO A 97 -5.58 -23.00 -12.78
N GLY A 98 -5.07 -22.64 -13.96
CA GLY A 98 -5.35 -21.38 -14.64
C GLY A 98 -6.79 -21.08 -15.05
N SER A 99 -6.97 -19.96 -15.74
CA SER A 99 -8.24 -19.45 -16.28
C SER A 99 -8.92 -20.38 -17.31
N GLY A 100 -8.26 -21.46 -17.74
CA GLY A 100 -8.84 -22.56 -18.52
C GLY A 100 -9.53 -23.66 -17.70
N THR A 101 -9.67 -23.49 -16.38
CA THR A 101 -10.23 -24.54 -15.52
C THR A 101 -11.74 -24.48 -15.39
N THR A 102 -12.38 -25.64 -15.44
CA THR A 102 -13.84 -25.82 -15.34
C THR A 102 -14.39 -25.58 -13.92
N GLY A 103 -13.53 -25.24 -12.96
CA GLY A 103 -13.85 -25.05 -11.55
C GLY A 103 -14.41 -23.67 -11.20
N ALA A 104 -14.61 -23.44 -9.89
CA ALA A 104 -15.08 -22.14 -9.39
C ALA A 104 -14.12 -21.00 -9.73
N LEU A 105 -12.80 -21.26 -9.70
CA LEU A 105 -11.79 -20.25 -10.02
C LEU A 105 -11.87 -19.78 -11.47
N GLY A 106 -11.95 -20.68 -12.45
CA GLY A 106 -12.09 -20.28 -13.87
C GLY A 106 -13.39 -19.51 -14.14
N ARG A 107 -14.51 -19.91 -13.53
CA ARG A 107 -15.76 -19.13 -13.61
C ARG A 107 -15.62 -17.75 -12.97
N ALA A 108 -14.97 -17.65 -11.82
CA ALA A 108 -14.68 -16.38 -11.17
C ALA A 108 -13.76 -15.52 -12.04
N ALA A 109 -12.72 -16.09 -12.65
CA ALA A 109 -11.77 -15.41 -13.54
C ALA A 109 -12.46 -14.84 -14.80
N SER A 110 -13.50 -15.51 -15.29
CA SER A 110 -14.32 -15.01 -16.40
C SER A 110 -15.23 -13.84 -16.04
N LYS A 111 -15.52 -13.63 -14.75
CA LYS A 111 -16.43 -12.59 -14.24
C LYS A 111 -15.70 -11.45 -13.54
N PHE A 112 -14.56 -11.71 -12.91
CA PHE A 112 -13.88 -10.82 -11.98
C PHE A 112 -12.40 -10.64 -12.36
N THR A 113 -11.82 -9.52 -11.95
CA THR A 113 -10.37 -9.32 -11.96
C THR A 113 -9.78 -9.98 -10.71
N ILE A 114 -9.15 -11.14 -10.86
CA ILE A 114 -8.57 -11.86 -9.72
C ILE A 114 -7.15 -11.37 -9.45
N VAL A 115 -6.89 -11.05 -8.19
CA VAL A 115 -5.59 -10.68 -7.65
C VAL A 115 -5.16 -11.74 -6.66
N PHE A 116 -3.98 -12.32 -6.85
CA PHE A 116 -3.39 -13.22 -5.86
C PHE A 116 -2.45 -12.45 -4.93
N GLU A 117 -2.70 -12.55 -3.63
CA GLU A 117 -1.89 -11.94 -2.59
C GLU A 117 -0.85 -12.93 -2.10
N LEU A 118 0.42 -12.52 -2.10
CA LEU A 118 1.56 -13.33 -1.67
C LEU A 118 2.21 -12.65 -0.47
N THR A 119 2.36 -13.37 0.64
CA THR A 119 2.85 -12.82 1.92
C THR A 119 4.36 -12.89 2.04
N GLU A 120 5.01 -11.79 2.46
CA GLU A 120 6.48 -11.66 2.56
C GLU A 120 7.19 -12.82 3.27
N ARG A 121 6.70 -13.21 4.45
CA ARG A 121 7.39 -14.13 5.37
C ARG A 121 7.73 -15.49 4.75
N ARG A 122 6.98 -15.92 3.74
CA ARG A 122 7.18 -17.22 3.07
C ARG A 122 7.96 -17.09 1.77
N LEU A 123 8.16 -15.87 1.25
CA LEU A 123 8.77 -15.63 -0.07
C LEU A 123 10.28 -15.87 -0.08
N LEU A 124 10.97 -15.45 0.98
CA LEU A 124 12.42 -15.59 1.09
C LEU A 124 12.86 -17.03 1.36
N ALA A 125 11.97 -17.87 1.91
CA ALA A 125 12.28 -19.25 2.21
C ALA A 125 12.44 -20.11 0.94
N LYS A 126 11.67 -19.82 -0.12
CA LYS A 126 11.64 -20.61 -1.37
C LYS A 126 11.46 -19.71 -2.62
N PRO A 127 12.42 -18.84 -2.95
CA PRO A 127 12.27 -17.82 -4.01
C PRO A 127 12.00 -18.41 -5.40
N HIS A 128 12.61 -19.57 -5.73
CA HIS A 128 12.37 -20.23 -7.02
C HIS A 128 10.92 -20.73 -7.18
N THR A 129 10.35 -21.31 -6.12
CA THR A 129 8.96 -21.80 -6.14
C THR A 129 7.99 -20.65 -6.28
N LEU A 130 8.25 -19.56 -5.55
CA LEU A 130 7.49 -18.32 -5.66
C LEU A 130 7.50 -17.76 -7.09
N LEU A 131 8.68 -17.54 -7.68
CA LEU A 131 8.79 -16.97 -9.02
C LEU A 131 8.09 -17.83 -10.07
N ARG A 132 8.17 -19.15 -9.96
CA ARG A 132 7.41 -20.06 -10.82
C ARG A 132 5.91 -19.90 -10.65
N LYS A 133 5.42 -19.77 -9.42
CA LYS A 133 4.00 -19.56 -9.13
C LYS A 133 3.51 -18.22 -9.67
N VAL A 134 4.24 -17.15 -9.42
CA VAL A 134 3.99 -15.80 -9.97
C VAL A 134 3.89 -15.85 -11.50
N ASN A 135 4.85 -16.49 -12.18
CA ASN A 135 4.84 -16.60 -13.63
C ASN A 135 3.65 -17.43 -14.15
N ALA A 136 3.28 -18.51 -13.47
CA ALA A 136 2.12 -19.31 -13.84
C ALA A 136 0.82 -18.51 -13.70
N LEU A 137 0.61 -17.85 -12.56
CA LEU A 137 -0.57 -17.02 -12.30
C LEU A 137 -0.72 -15.89 -13.33
N ARG A 138 0.39 -15.22 -13.67
CA ARG A 138 0.39 -14.19 -14.72
C ARG A 138 0.11 -14.74 -16.11
N ALA A 139 0.67 -15.90 -16.45
CA ALA A 139 0.41 -16.56 -17.74
C ALA A 139 -1.09 -16.89 -17.90
N ASP A 140 -1.79 -17.09 -16.79
CA ASP A 140 -3.24 -17.34 -16.74
C ASP A 140 -4.09 -16.05 -16.71
N GLY A 141 -3.45 -14.88 -16.71
CA GLY A 141 -4.10 -13.57 -16.74
C GLY A 141 -4.46 -12.99 -15.36
N PHE A 142 -3.94 -13.57 -14.28
CA PHE A 142 -4.15 -13.05 -12.92
C PHE A 142 -3.15 -11.95 -12.56
N LEU A 143 -3.59 -11.02 -11.72
CA LEU A 143 -2.74 -9.99 -11.13
C LEU A 143 -2.09 -10.51 -9.84
N ILE A 144 -0.96 -9.93 -9.48
CA ILE A 144 -0.18 -10.26 -8.30
C ILE A 144 -0.13 -9.05 -7.37
N ALA A 145 -0.52 -9.28 -6.13
CA ALA A 145 -0.30 -8.38 -5.02
C ALA A 145 0.79 -8.94 -4.10
N LEU A 146 1.67 -8.05 -3.64
CA LEU A 146 2.57 -8.35 -2.53
C LEU A 146 1.96 -7.80 -1.24
N ASP A 147 1.75 -8.68 -0.26
CA ASP A 147 1.07 -8.37 1.01
C ASP A 147 2.05 -8.09 2.15
N ASP A 148 1.59 -7.34 3.17
CA ASP A 148 2.36 -6.91 4.35
C ASP A 148 3.68 -6.16 4.03
N VAL A 149 3.76 -5.43 2.91
CA VAL A 149 5.02 -4.81 2.46
C VAL A 149 5.44 -3.67 3.39
N GLY A 150 6.74 -3.67 3.73
CA GLY A 150 7.37 -2.66 4.59
C GLY A 150 7.19 -2.92 6.10
N ALA A 151 6.59 -4.05 6.46
CA ALA A 151 6.68 -4.66 7.78
C ALA A 151 8.13 -5.02 8.15
N GLU A 152 8.82 -5.67 7.21
CA GLU A 152 10.20 -6.14 7.33
C GLU A 152 11.00 -5.60 6.12
N PRO A 153 12.28 -5.17 6.31
CA PRO A 153 13.11 -4.64 5.23
C PRO A 153 13.24 -5.55 4.01
N GLU A 154 13.17 -6.85 4.23
CA GLU A 154 13.45 -7.88 3.24
C GLU A 154 12.38 -7.96 2.12
N SER A 155 11.14 -7.51 2.38
CA SER A 155 10.06 -7.40 1.38
C SER A 155 10.46 -6.54 0.21
N LEU A 156 11.28 -5.51 0.45
CA LEU A 156 11.70 -4.55 -0.56
C LEU A 156 12.57 -5.20 -1.64
N ALA A 157 13.38 -6.21 -1.26
CA ALA A 157 14.24 -6.93 -2.19
C ALA A 157 13.43 -7.72 -3.23
N LEU A 158 12.18 -8.04 -2.92
CA LEU A 158 11.28 -8.80 -3.79
C LEU A 158 10.48 -7.93 -4.74
N LEU A 159 10.37 -6.62 -4.50
CA LEU A 159 9.58 -5.71 -5.33
C LEU A 159 10.05 -5.73 -6.79
N ASP A 160 11.35 -5.58 -7.02
CA ASP A 160 11.89 -5.54 -8.39
C ASP A 160 11.89 -6.94 -9.05
N VAL A 161 12.01 -8.00 -8.25
CA VAL A 161 12.05 -9.40 -8.73
C VAL A 161 10.66 -9.92 -9.10
N ILE A 162 9.66 -9.64 -8.26
CA ILE A 162 8.26 -10.02 -8.50
C ILE A 162 7.60 -9.02 -9.45
N SER A 163 7.97 -7.74 -9.38
CA SER A 163 7.34 -6.63 -10.10
C SER A 163 5.80 -6.68 -10.00
N PRO A 164 5.22 -6.69 -8.77
CA PRO A 164 3.80 -6.92 -8.57
C PRO A 164 2.96 -5.78 -9.14
N GLU A 165 1.74 -6.07 -9.61
CA GLU A 165 0.84 -5.02 -10.08
C GLU A 165 0.27 -4.22 -8.89
N ILE A 166 0.25 -4.83 -7.69
CA ILE A 166 -0.30 -4.23 -6.47
C ILE A 166 0.64 -4.45 -5.27
N ILE A 167 0.78 -3.43 -4.43
CA ILE A 167 1.49 -3.48 -3.15
C ILE A 167 0.47 -3.16 -2.05
N LYS A 168 0.33 -4.04 -1.06
CA LYS A 168 -0.46 -3.78 0.14
C LYS A 168 0.47 -3.34 1.27
N LEU A 169 0.22 -2.15 1.82
CA LEU A 169 0.99 -1.61 2.95
C LEU A 169 0.46 -2.22 4.25
N ASP A 170 1.33 -2.87 5.02
CA ASP A 170 1.02 -3.42 6.34
C ASP A 170 0.37 -2.35 7.23
N LEU A 171 -0.68 -2.73 7.97
CA LEU A 171 -1.42 -1.81 8.85
C LEU A 171 -0.52 -1.05 9.83
N ARG A 172 0.61 -1.60 10.28
CA ARG A 172 1.53 -0.94 11.22
C ARG A 172 2.19 0.27 10.58
N LEU A 173 2.38 0.30 9.26
CA LEU A 173 2.86 1.50 8.56
C LEU A 173 1.83 2.62 8.59
N ILE A 174 0.54 2.27 8.62
CA ILE A 174 -0.57 3.22 8.59
C ILE A 174 -0.99 3.65 10.00
N GLN A 175 -1.13 2.71 10.92
CA GLN A 175 -1.68 2.90 12.27
C GLN A 175 -0.64 3.37 13.29
N ARG A 176 0.66 3.28 12.99
CA ARG A 176 1.74 3.69 13.89
C ARG A 176 2.61 4.76 13.25
N GLN A 177 3.37 5.46 14.09
CA GLN A 177 4.45 6.29 13.60
C GLN A 177 5.55 5.38 13.04
N PRO A 178 5.92 5.53 11.76
CA PRO A 178 6.93 4.68 11.18
C PRO A 178 8.28 4.95 11.86
N ASP A 179 8.93 3.89 12.30
CA ASP A 179 10.32 3.97 12.75
C ASP A 179 11.26 4.23 11.55
N ARG A 180 12.58 4.29 11.82
CA ARG A 180 13.56 4.57 10.75
C ARG A 180 13.55 3.54 9.63
N VAL A 181 13.27 2.29 9.94
CA VAL A 181 13.25 1.18 8.99
C VAL A 181 12.00 1.27 8.13
N GLN A 182 10.85 1.45 8.77
CA GLN A 182 9.55 1.62 8.11
C GLN A 182 9.52 2.85 7.19
N ALA A 183 10.15 3.95 7.61
CA ALA A 183 10.26 5.16 6.81
C ALA A 183 11.08 4.92 5.52
N ARG A 184 12.17 4.15 5.59
CA ARG A 184 12.95 3.75 4.40
C ARG A 184 12.17 2.80 3.50
N ALA A 185 11.45 1.86 4.09
CA ALA A 185 10.60 0.94 3.34
C ALA A 185 9.56 1.71 2.51
N LEU A 186 8.86 2.67 3.13
CA LEU A 186 7.93 3.55 2.42
C LEU A 186 8.60 4.32 1.27
N THR A 187 9.82 4.83 1.48
CA THR A 187 10.57 5.51 0.40
C THR A 187 10.84 4.58 -0.77
N ALA A 188 11.28 3.35 -0.49
CA ALA A 188 11.56 2.36 -1.53
C ALA A 188 10.28 1.92 -2.26
N ILE A 189 9.17 1.75 -1.54
CA ILE A 189 7.86 1.43 -2.11
C ILE A 189 7.38 2.56 -3.02
N LEU A 190 7.47 3.82 -2.58
CA LEU A 190 7.10 4.99 -3.38
C LEU A 190 7.97 5.11 -4.64
N ALA A 191 9.28 4.90 -4.52
CA ALA A 191 10.18 4.89 -5.66
C ALA A 191 9.87 3.75 -6.64
N HIS A 192 9.49 2.57 -6.14
CA HIS A 192 9.03 1.47 -7.00
C HIS A 192 7.71 1.81 -7.68
N HIS A 193 6.73 2.36 -6.95
CA HIS A 193 5.45 2.85 -7.47
C HIS A 193 5.64 3.86 -8.61
N GLU A 194 6.48 4.87 -8.42
CA GLU A 194 6.75 5.88 -9.45
C GLU A 194 7.40 5.30 -10.71
N ARG A 195 8.29 4.32 -10.55
CA ARG A 195 9.01 3.68 -11.67
C ARG A 195 8.16 2.66 -12.43
N ALA A 196 7.42 1.83 -11.71
CA ALA A 196 6.73 0.65 -12.23
C ALA A 196 5.20 0.81 -12.31
N GLY A 197 4.64 1.91 -11.80
CA GLY A 197 3.20 2.19 -11.86
C GLY A 197 2.34 1.27 -10.99
N THR A 198 2.93 0.60 -10.00
CA THR A 198 2.25 -0.39 -9.14
C THR A 198 1.15 0.26 -8.32
N VAL A 199 0.00 -0.36 -8.14
CA VAL A 199 -1.08 0.23 -7.33
C VAL A 199 -0.81 0.00 -5.84
N ILE A 200 -0.98 1.04 -5.02
CA ILE A 200 -0.79 0.93 -3.57
C ILE A 200 -2.15 0.81 -2.89
N VAL A 201 -2.34 -0.26 -2.14
CA VAL A 201 -3.46 -0.50 -1.22
C VAL A 201 -2.97 -0.24 0.20
N ALA A 202 -3.62 0.63 0.96
CA ALA A 202 -3.32 0.83 2.38
C ALA A 202 -4.27 0.02 3.27
N GLU A 203 -3.71 -0.78 4.17
CA GLU A 203 -4.49 -1.61 5.10
C GLU A 203 -4.68 -0.98 6.48
N GLY A 204 -5.66 -1.48 7.22
CA GLY A 204 -5.90 -1.08 8.60
C GLY A 204 -6.39 0.36 8.75
N ILE A 205 -7.09 0.90 7.75
CA ILE A 205 -7.71 2.24 7.86
C ILE A 205 -8.91 2.15 8.82
N GLU A 206 -8.78 2.80 9.98
CA GLU A 206 -9.78 2.75 11.06
C GLU A 206 -10.16 4.15 11.57
N THR A 207 -9.37 5.17 11.25
CA THR A 207 -9.57 6.55 11.68
C THR A 207 -9.34 7.51 10.52
N GLU A 208 -9.81 8.75 10.64
CA GLU A 208 -9.52 9.79 9.64
C GLU A 208 -8.00 10.06 9.53
N GLU A 209 -7.25 9.93 10.61
CA GLU A 209 -5.79 10.04 10.59
C GLU A 209 -5.15 8.94 9.72
N HIS A 210 -5.59 7.69 9.85
CA HIS A 210 -5.12 6.59 9.00
C HIS A 210 -5.45 6.85 7.53
N PHE A 211 -6.64 7.39 7.25
CA PHE A 211 -7.08 7.72 5.89
C PHE A 211 -6.17 8.78 5.25
N GLU A 212 -5.89 9.87 5.97
CA GLU A 212 -5.02 10.94 5.48
C GLU A 212 -3.56 10.49 5.33
N GLN A 213 -3.08 9.65 6.24
CA GLN A 213 -1.75 9.03 6.15
C GLN A 213 -1.64 8.13 4.93
N SER A 214 -2.68 7.35 4.63
CA SER A 214 -2.73 6.47 3.46
C SER A 214 -2.63 7.26 2.15
N LEU A 215 -3.40 8.36 2.04
CA LEU A 215 -3.32 9.26 0.89
C LEU A 215 -1.92 9.89 0.75
N ALA A 216 -1.30 10.28 1.87
CA ALA A 216 0.05 10.83 1.88
C ALA A 216 1.11 9.80 1.43
N TYR A 217 0.88 8.51 1.67
CA TYR A 217 1.77 7.43 1.21
C TYR A 217 1.46 6.96 -0.22
N GLY A 218 0.70 7.74 -0.98
CA GLY A 218 0.40 7.45 -2.39
C GLY A 218 -0.61 6.33 -2.60
N ALA A 219 -1.30 5.87 -1.55
CA ALA A 219 -2.33 4.86 -1.68
C ALA A 219 -3.51 5.38 -2.52
N THR A 220 -3.83 4.64 -3.58
CA THR A 220 -5.00 4.90 -4.44
C THR A 220 -6.15 3.97 -4.12
N LEU A 221 -5.88 2.89 -3.39
CA LEU A 221 -6.85 1.97 -2.83
C LEU A 221 -6.67 1.85 -1.31
N GLY A 222 -7.72 1.47 -0.60
CA GLY A 222 -7.68 1.32 0.85
C GLY A 222 -8.59 0.22 1.37
N GLN A 223 -8.25 -0.30 2.54
CA GLN A 223 -8.99 -1.34 3.25
C GLN A 223 -8.90 -1.10 4.77
N GLY A 224 -9.96 -1.43 5.50
CA GLY A 224 -9.97 -1.37 6.95
C GLY A 224 -11.38 -1.23 7.53
N TYR A 225 -11.50 -1.25 8.86
CA TYR A 225 -12.80 -1.21 9.54
C TYR A 225 -13.55 0.11 9.32
N TRP A 226 -12.87 1.16 8.89
CA TRP A 226 -13.52 2.40 8.46
C TRP A 226 -14.48 2.16 7.29
N PHE A 227 -14.17 1.24 6.37
CA PHE A 227 -14.98 0.95 5.18
C PHE A 227 -15.86 -0.29 5.34
N GLY A 228 -15.42 -1.25 6.17
CA GLY A 228 -16.19 -2.46 6.45
C GLY A 228 -15.34 -3.53 7.10
N ARG A 229 -15.99 -4.33 7.96
CA ARG A 229 -15.38 -5.53 8.55
C ARG A 229 -15.53 -6.71 7.59
N PRO A 230 -14.66 -7.73 7.67
CA PRO A 230 -14.84 -8.99 6.95
C PRO A 230 -16.22 -9.58 7.25
N GLY A 231 -16.98 -9.91 6.20
CA GLY A 231 -18.33 -10.44 6.34
C GLY A 231 -18.89 -10.95 5.01
N GLU A 232 -20.19 -10.82 4.82
CA GLU A 232 -20.83 -11.09 3.53
C GLU A 232 -20.56 -9.97 2.52
N LEU A 233 -20.74 -10.27 1.24
CA LEU A 233 -20.69 -9.28 0.15
C LEU A 233 -21.92 -8.37 0.23
N ALA A 234 -21.81 -7.31 1.03
CA ALA A 234 -22.94 -6.43 1.38
C ALA A 234 -23.15 -5.26 0.41
N THR A 235 -22.12 -4.85 -0.34
CA THR A 235 -22.16 -3.67 -1.22
C THR A 235 -21.86 -4.11 -2.64
N GLU A 236 -22.58 -3.53 -3.60
CA GLU A 236 -22.29 -3.79 -5.00
C GLU A 236 -21.01 -3.04 -5.42
N PRO A 237 -19.94 -3.74 -5.85
CA PRO A 237 -18.69 -3.09 -6.23
C PRO A 237 -18.79 -2.44 -7.61
N GLN A 238 -18.14 -1.29 -7.78
CA GLN A 238 -17.98 -0.67 -9.09
C GLN A 238 -16.83 -1.29 -9.87
N THR A 239 -16.95 -1.33 -11.20
CA THR A 239 -15.85 -1.74 -12.06
C THR A 239 -14.67 -0.78 -11.90
N TRP A 240 -13.50 -1.33 -11.67
CA TRP A 240 -12.26 -0.58 -11.62
C TRP A 240 -11.24 -1.22 -12.56
N SER A 241 -10.48 -0.37 -13.23
CA SER A 241 -9.38 -0.80 -14.09
C SER A 241 -8.08 -0.29 -13.50
N CYS A 242 -7.06 -1.15 -13.49
CA CYS A 242 -5.73 -0.76 -13.11
C CYS A 242 -5.31 0.41 -14.01
N PRO A 243 -4.85 1.54 -13.45
CA PRO A 243 -4.29 2.60 -14.26
C PRO A 243 -3.20 2.03 -15.16
N PRO A 244 -3.09 2.48 -16.43
CA PRO A 244 -1.98 2.06 -17.26
C PRO A 244 -0.68 2.46 -16.56
N ILE A 245 0.24 1.51 -16.45
CA ILE A 245 1.59 1.78 -15.96
C ILE A 245 2.14 2.91 -16.83
N PRO A 246 2.56 4.05 -16.24
CA PRO A 246 3.18 5.10 -17.02
C PRO A 246 4.39 4.49 -17.73
N THR A 247 4.33 4.33 -19.05
CA THR A 247 5.54 4.10 -19.84
C THR A 247 6.44 5.28 -19.53
N THR A 248 7.60 4.99 -18.95
CA THR A 248 8.61 5.99 -18.60
C THR A 248 8.77 6.92 -19.79
N SER A 249 8.24 8.15 -19.67
CA SER A 249 8.52 9.19 -20.65
C SER A 249 10.02 9.36 -20.64
N SER A 250 10.68 9.14 -21.78
CA SER A 250 12.08 9.55 -21.94
C SER A 250 12.21 10.99 -21.44
N LEU A 251 13.14 11.24 -20.52
CA LEU A 251 13.45 12.60 -20.10
C LEU A 251 13.78 13.42 -21.37
N PRO A 252 13.14 14.58 -21.58
CA PRO A 252 13.57 15.52 -22.61
C PRO A 252 15.08 15.73 -22.52
N ARG A 253 15.79 15.57 -23.64
CA ARG A 253 17.21 15.92 -23.69
C ARG A 253 17.32 17.45 -23.77
N GLY A 254 17.72 18.08 -22.67
CA GLY A 254 17.97 19.52 -22.57
C GLY A 254 17.11 20.21 -21.51
N GLY A 255 17.76 21.02 -20.67
CA GLY A 255 17.18 21.69 -19.51
C GLY A 255 17.87 21.27 -18.21
N SER A 256 17.91 22.16 -17.22
CA SER A 256 18.36 21.78 -15.88
C SER A 256 17.36 20.81 -15.24
N ILE A 257 17.81 19.99 -14.27
CA ILE A 257 16.93 19.08 -13.50
C ILE A 257 15.74 19.85 -12.90
N PHE A 258 15.95 21.10 -12.48
CA PHE A 258 14.91 21.95 -11.92
C PHE A 258 13.88 22.42 -12.94
N GLU A 259 14.28 22.80 -14.16
CA GLU A 259 13.35 23.16 -15.25
C GLU A 259 12.52 21.95 -15.69
N LEU A 260 13.15 20.78 -15.78
CA LEU A 260 12.48 19.52 -16.09
C LEU A 260 11.41 19.14 -15.05
N ILE A 261 11.65 19.44 -13.78
CA ILE A 261 10.72 19.18 -12.67
C ILE A 261 9.62 20.25 -12.63
N ALA A 262 9.97 21.54 -12.78
CA ALA A 262 9.02 22.64 -12.68
C ALA A 262 7.96 22.64 -13.79
N ASP A 263 8.33 22.28 -15.02
CA ASP A 263 7.40 22.29 -16.17
C ASP A 263 6.52 21.03 -16.27
N LYS A 264 6.87 19.94 -15.56
CA LYS A 264 6.21 18.63 -15.73
C LYS A 264 5.52 18.07 -14.51
N LEU A 265 5.65 18.65 -13.32
CA LEU A 265 4.91 18.15 -12.16
C LEU A 265 3.44 18.61 -12.25
N PRO A 266 2.47 17.72 -12.51
CA PRO A 266 1.08 18.10 -12.47
C PRO A 266 0.75 18.58 -11.05
N VAL A 267 0.34 19.84 -10.93
CA VAL A 267 -0.17 20.36 -9.66
C VAL A 267 -1.45 19.59 -9.34
N ARG A 268 -1.43 18.84 -8.22
CA ARG A 268 -2.59 18.09 -7.74
C ARG A 268 -3.22 18.84 -6.57
N THR A 269 -4.52 19.09 -6.66
CA THR A 269 -5.29 19.59 -5.53
C THR A 269 -5.58 18.43 -4.59
N VAL A 270 -5.09 18.52 -3.35
CA VAL A 270 -5.33 17.55 -2.28
C VAL A 270 -5.98 18.24 -1.09
N ARG A 271 -6.59 17.45 -0.19
CA ARG A 271 -7.14 18.00 1.06
C ARG A 271 -5.97 18.54 1.91
N LYS A 272 -6.20 19.64 2.64
CA LYS A 272 -5.19 20.23 3.53
C LYS A 272 -4.63 19.22 4.55
N PRO A 273 -5.44 18.35 5.19
CA PRO A 273 -4.90 17.35 6.10
C PRO A 273 -3.99 16.32 5.39
N THR A 274 -4.29 15.92 4.15
CA THR A 274 -3.40 15.07 3.33
C THR A 274 -2.05 15.74 3.13
N LEU A 275 -2.04 17.02 2.77
CA LEU A 275 -0.80 17.79 2.58
C LEU A 275 0.02 17.86 3.88
N VAL A 276 -0.63 18.06 5.02
CA VAL A 276 0.02 18.06 6.33
C VAL A 276 0.60 16.68 6.66
N ALA A 277 -0.14 15.60 6.39
CA ALA A 277 0.34 14.24 6.58
C ALA A 277 1.56 13.93 5.70
N PHE A 278 1.56 14.41 4.45
CA PHE A 278 2.69 14.30 3.53
C PHE A 278 3.92 15.09 4.01
N SER A 279 3.75 16.35 4.42
CA SER A 279 4.84 17.15 5.02
C SER A 279 5.48 16.42 6.20
N ARG A 280 4.65 15.93 7.13
CA ARG A 280 5.12 15.17 8.30
C ARG A 280 5.83 13.88 7.92
N HIS A 281 5.42 13.22 6.84
CA HIS A 281 6.10 12.05 6.33
C HIS A 281 7.51 12.38 5.84
N LEU A 282 7.66 13.40 5.00
CA LEU A 282 8.96 13.85 4.50
C LEU A 282 9.89 14.28 5.64
N GLU A 283 9.37 14.95 6.65
CA GLU A 283 10.10 15.33 7.85
C GLU A 283 10.61 14.10 8.63
N ARG A 284 9.79 13.04 8.74
CA ARG A 284 10.20 11.76 9.34
C ARG A 284 11.28 11.08 8.52
N LEU A 285 11.14 11.05 7.18
CA LEU A 285 12.18 10.51 6.29
C LEU A 285 13.51 11.22 6.51
N ALA A 286 13.50 12.55 6.56
CA ALA A 286 14.70 13.35 6.78
C ALA A 286 15.36 13.06 8.14
N THR A 287 14.55 12.89 9.18
CA THR A 287 15.03 12.60 10.54
C THR A 287 15.61 11.18 10.65
N ALA A 288 15.03 10.23 9.92
CA ALA A 288 15.39 8.81 9.94
C ALA A 288 16.56 8.43 9.03
N ALA A 289 16.95 9.31 8.11
CA ALA A 289 18.00 9.03 7.14
C ALA A 289 19.37 8.77 7.83
N ASP A 290 20.10 7.75 7.34
CA ASP A 290 21.49 7.48 7.76
C ASP A 290 22.42 8.59 7.29
N THR A 291 22.27 8.99 6.03
CA THR A 291 22.96 10.14 5.45
C THR A 291 22.05 11.36 5.61
N PRO A 292 22.42 12.36 6.42
CA PRO A 292 21.57 13.52 6.65
C PRO A 292 21.29 14.28 5.34
N PRO A 293 20.02 14.49 4.96
CA PRO A 293 19.66 15.11 3.69
C PRO A 293 19.69 16.64 3.77
N ILE A 294 19.71 17.31 2.61
CA ILE A 294 19.34 18.72 2.52
C ILE A 294 17.81 18.81 2.66
N VAL A 295 17.33 19.68 3.55
CA VAL A 295 15.90 19.89 3.79
C VAL A 295 15.52 21.32 3.40
N LEU A 296 14.63 21.45 2.42
CA LEU A 296 14.04 22.72 2.02
C LEU A 296 12.54 22.63 2.25
N THR A 297 11.97 23.52 3.06
CA THR A 297 10.55 23.49 3.40
C THR A 297 9.91 24.87 3.24
N THR A 298 8.62 24.89 2.93
CA THR A 298 7.83 26.12 2.85
C THR A 298 6.68 26.05 3.85
N VAL A 299 6.57 27.03 4.73
CA VAL A 299 5.43 27.23 5.63
C VAL A 299 4.60 28.42 5.16
N GLN A 300 3.28 28.31 5.24
CA GLN A 300 2.38 29.35 4.74
C GLN A 300 2.61 30.70 5.43
N HIS A 301 2.79 30.69 6.76
CA HIS A 301 2.96 31.87 7.60
C HIS A 301 3.80 31.52 8.84
N ALA A 302 4.59 32.47 9.35
CA ALA A 302 5.41 32.30 10.56
C ALA A 302 4.61 31.84 11.78
N GLY A 303 3.33 32.26 11.85
CA GLY A 303 2.39 31.82 12.88
C GLY A 303 2.07 30.32 12.88
N TYR A 304 2.51 29.54 11.89
CA TYR A 304 2.42 28.07 11.88
C TYR A 304 3.76 27.38 12.19
N PHE A 305 4.83 28.14 12.37
CA PHE A 305 6.18 27.65 12.64
C PHE A 305 6.56 27.97 14.09
N PHE A 306 6.02 27.20 15.02
CA PHE A 306 6.27 27.36 16.45
C PHE A 306 6.20 26.01 17.17
N GLY A 307 6.74 25.93 18.39
CA GLY A 307 6.66 24.75 19.23
C GLY A 307 7.32 23.52 18.60
N VAL A 308 6.56 22.43 18.45
CA VAL A 308 7.06 21.13 17.95
C VAL A 308 7.65 21.24 16.54
N THR A 309 7.01 22.00 15.65
CA THR A 309 7.49 22.18 14.26
C THR A 309 8.86 22.85 14.25
N GLU A 310 9.02 23.95 15.00
CA GLU A 310 10.29 24.66 15.09
C GLU A 310 11.40 23.78 15.69
N GLN A 311 11.09 23.04 16.75
CA GLN A 311 12.04 22.15 17.40
C GLN A 311 12.53 21.03 16.46
N MET A 312 11.63 20.41 15.71
CA MET A 312 11.99 19.37 14.75
C MET A 312 12.92 19.91 13.64
N TYR A 313 12.63 21.08 13.06
CA TYR A 313 13.53 21.68 12.06
C TYR A 313 14.87 22.13 12.65
N ARG A 314 14.92 22.50 13.95
CA ARG A 314 16.17 22.73 14.69
C ARG A 314 16.99 21.44 14.82
N GLU A 315 16.35 20.33 15.19
CA GLU A 315 17.01 19.03 15.32
C GLU A 315 17.54 18.53 13.96
N LEU A 316 16.76 18.71 12.89
CA LEU A 316 17.25 18.46 11.53
C LEU A 316 18.47 19.32 11.19
N GLY A 317 18.44 20.61 11.53
CA GLY A 317 19.54 21.55 11.26
C GLY A 317 20.86 21.17 11.95
N GLN A 318 20.82 20.43 13.06
CA GLN A 318 22.03 19.95 13.74
C GLN A 318 22.71 18.78 13.02
N ARG A 319 21.96 18.04 12.20
CA ARG A 319 22.45 16.81 11.54
C ARG A 319 22.62 16.98 10.04
N SER A 320 21.71 17.70 9.41
CA SER A 320 21.67 17.93 7.97
C SER A 320 22.69 18.97 7.53
N PRO A 321 23.27 18.84 6.32
CA PRO A 321 24.21 19.82 5.78
C PRO A 321 23.57 21.17 5.42
N LEU A 322 22.24 21.19 5.19
CA LEU A 322 21.46 22.40 4.98
C LEU A 322 19.99 22.14 5.36
N VAL A 323 19.43 23.04 6.15
CA VAL A 323 17.98 23.11 6.43
C VAL A 323 17.53 24.56 6.23
N ALA A 324 16.64 24.78 5.27
CA ALA A 324 16.07 26.10 4.98
C ALA A 324 14.54 26.08 5.08
N VAL A 325 13.99 27.05 5.81
CA VAL A 325 12.56 27.22 6.03
C VAL A 325 12.13 28.55 5.39
N PHE A 326 11.29 28.47 4.36
CA PHE A 326 10.74 29.62 3.67
C PHE A 326 9.31 29.88 4.12
N GLY A 327 8.88 31.13 4.23
CA GLY A 327 7.50 31.42 4.63
C GLY A 327 7.25 32.91 4.83
N THR A 328 5.97 33.29 4.81
CA THR A 328 5.61 34.69 4.99
C THR A 328 5.74 35.10 6.47
N GLY A 329 6.38 36.24 6.73
CA GLY A 329 6.56 36.78 8.08
C GLY A 329 7.62 36.08 8.94
N LEU A 330 8.43 35.17 8.38
CA LEU A 330 9.56 34.59 9.11
C LEU A 330 10.67 35.62 9.28
N ALA A 331 11.21 35.72 10.50
CA ALA A 331 12.40 36.53 10.74
C ALA A 331 13.61 35.89 10.03
N PRO A 332 14.49 36.67 9.38
CA PRO A 332 15.74 36.18 8.83
C PRO A 332 16.69 35.87 9.98
N ASN A 333 16.56 34.70 10.60
CA ASN A 333 17.42 34.33 11.72
C ASN A 333 17.91 32.89 11.55
N PRO A 334 19.20 32.66 11.21
CA PRO A 334 19.76 31.32 11.01
C PRO A 334 19.44 30.42 12.22
N LEU A 335 18.80 29.27 11.99
CA LEU A 335 18.91 28.18 12.95
C LEU A 335 20.42 27.92 13.14
N PRO A 336 20.93 27.79 14.38
CA PRO A 336 22.36 27.95 14.69
C PRO A 336 23.31 26.88 14.07
N ALA A 337 22.85 26.07 13.12
CA ALA A 337 23.66 25.05 12.47
C ALA A 337 23.60 24.99 10.93
N CYS A 338 22.75 25.75 10.20
CA CYS A 338 22.69 25.69 8.72
C CYS A 338 22.20 26.98 8.03
N GLY A 339 22.57 27.12 6.74
CA GLY A 339 22.59 28.34 5.91
C GLY A 339 21.28 29.10 5.62
N GLU A 340 21.47 30.22 4.92
CA GLU A 340 20.63 31.42 4.80
C GLU A 340 19.11 31.28 4.64
N TYR A 341 18.41 32.24 5.25
CA TYR A 341 17.01 32.57 5.00
C TYR A 341 16.93 33.51 3.79
N MET A 342 16.41 33.05 2.66
CA MET A 342 16.03 33.96 1.58
C MET A 342 14.56 34.34 1.73
N SER A 343 14.31 35.58 2.10
CA SER A 343 12.97 36.19 2.00
C SER A 343 12.60 36.29 0.52
N ASN A 344 11.41 35.83 0.15
CA ASN A 344 10.87 36.07 -1.19
C ASN A 344 10.62 37.60 -1.34
N PRO A 345 11.35 38.33 -2.20
CA PRO A 345 11.12 39.74 -2.39
C PRO A 345 9.84 39.93 -3.21
N ALA A 346 8.75 40.25 -2.51
CA ALA A 346 7.58 40.93 -3.05
C ALA A 346 6.96 40.38 -4.35
N THR A 347 5.92 39.55 -4.21
CA THR A 347 4.72 39.74 -5.04
C THR A 347 4.06 41.07 -4.63
N ARG A 348 4.57 42.19 -5.16
CA ARG A 348 3.80 43.44 -5.27
C ARG A 348 3.34 43.59 -6.71
N SER A 349 2.02 43.61 -6.88
CA SER A 349 1.25 44.06 -8.03
C SER A 349 1.15 43.13 -9.25
N ALA A 350 0.07 42.32 -9.28
CA ALA A 350 -1.04 42.54 -10.22
C ALA A 350 -2.26 41.67 -9.89
N ALA A 351 -3.44 42.31 -9.89
CA ALA A 351 -4.77 41.76 -10.17
C ALA A 351 -5.27 40.56 -9.33
N SER A 352 -6.04 40.81 -8.26
CA SER A 352 -7.51 40.87 -8.29
C SER A 352 -8.20 39.52 -8.52
N GLY A 353 -8.90 39.03 -7.49
CA GLY A 353 -10.14 38.29 -7.67
C GLY A 353 -10.11 36.81 -7.25
N ARG A 354 -10.69 36.59 -6.07
CA ARG A 354 -11.44 35.39 -5.65
C ARG A 354 -10.67 34.07 -5.47
N PHE A 355 -10.52 33.67 -4.21
CA PHE A 355 -10.85 32.31 -3.76
C PHE A 355 -11.84 32.43 -2.60
#